data_AF-A0A2T6K5V3-F1
#
_entry.id   AF-A0A2T6K5V3-F1
#
_cell.length_a   1.000
_cell.length_b   1.000
_cell.length_c   1.000
_cell.angle_alpha   90.00
_cell.angle_beta   90.00
_cell.angle_gamma   90.00
#
_symmetry.space_group_name_H-M   'P 1'
#
loop_
_entity.id
_entity.type
_entity.pdbx_description
1 polymer ?
#
loop_
_entity_poly.entity_id
_entity_poly.type
_entity_poly.pdbx_seq_one_letter_code
_entity_poly.pdbx_strand_id
1 'polypeptide(L)' 'MRTKIFEWIGFIIVCVSIYANASFRADGTNTGTGINLTVIGMIMGAILTCTFFYIRKFGNKGVHNKSTN' A
#
# COMPACT_ATOMS: atom_id res chain seq x y z
N MET A 1 10.47 5.60 12.99
CA MET A 1 9.47 4.61 13.45
C MET A 1 8.09 4.85 12.85
N ARG A 2 7.53 6.08 12.89
CA ARG A 2 6.18 6.37 12.35
C ARG A 2 6.00 5.98 10.87
N THR A 3 6.94 6.30 9.99
CA THR A 3 6.89 5.93 8.56
C THR A 3 6.89 4.42 8.29
N LYS A 4 7.51 3.62 9.18
CA LYS A 4 7.46 2.16 9.12
C LYS A 4 6.02 1.65 9.35
N ILE A 5 5.31 2.25 10.31
CA ILE A 5 3.91 1.88 10.61
C ILE A 5 3.01 2.21 9.41
N PHE A 6 3.17 3.38 8.79
CA PHE A 6 2.39 3.76 7.61
C PHE A 6 2.67 2.87 6.38
N GLU A 7 3.92 2.45 6.16
CA GLU A 7 4.27 1.46 5.13
C GLU A 7 3.56 0.13 5.37
N TRP A 8 3.53 -0.34 6.63
CA TRP A 8 2.82 -1.56 7.00
C TRP A 8 1.29 -1.46 6.85
N ILE A 9 0.69 -0.30 7.15
CA ILE A 9 -0.75 -0.06 6.92
C ILE A 9 -1.08 -0.18 5.44
N GLY A 10 -0.28 0.45 4.57
CA GLY A 10 -0.44 0.34 3.11
C GLY A 10 -0.35 -1.11 2.63
N PHE A 11 0.62 -1.87 3.18
CA PHE A 11 0.82 -3.27 2.83
C PHE A 11 -0.38 -4.14 3.23
N ILE A 12 -0.94 -3.93 4.43
CA ILE A 12 -2.13 -4.65 4.90
C ILE A 12 -3.33 -4.37 3.98
N ILE A 13 -3.52 -3.12 3.53
CA ILE A 13 -4.60 -2.76 2.60
C ILE A 13 -4.46 -3.53 1.28
N VAL A 14 -3.24 -3.69 0.75
CA VAL A 14 -2.99 -4.49 -0.45
C VAL A 14 -3.33 -5.96 -0.21
N CYS A 15 -2.86 -6.55 0.89
CA CYS A 15 -3.15 -7.95 1.22
C CYS A 15 -4.65 -8.23 1.34
N VAL A 16 -5.39 -7.35 2.04
CA VAL A 16 -6.86 -7.47 2.18
C VAL A 16 -7.55 -7.32 0.83
N SER A 17 -7.09 -6.39 -0.02
CA SER A 17 -7.68 -6.18 -1.34
C SER A 17 -7.45 -7.36 -2.29
N ILE A 18 -6.26 -8.00 -2.23
CA ILE A 18 -5.96 -9.23 -2.98
C ILE A 18 -6.86 -10.36 -2.49
N TYR A 19 -6.99 -10.53 -1.16
CA TYR A 19 -7.82 -11.57 -0.57
C TYR A 19 -9.29 -11.39 -0.98
N ALA A 20 -9.84 -10.20 -0.83
CA ALA A 20 -11.21 -9.89 -1.24
C ALA A 20 -11.44 -10.16 -2.74
N ASN A 21 -10.49 -9.76 -3.60
CA ASN A 21 -10.58 -10.02 -5.04
C ASN A 21 -10.57 -11.53 -5.35
N ALA A 22 -9.72 -12.30 -4.65
CA ALA A 22 -9.66 -13.75 -4.79
C ALA A 22 -10.97 -14.41 -4.32
N SER A 23 -11.54 -13.97 -3.20
CA SER A 23 -12.82 -14.47 -2.68
C SER A 23 -13.97 -14.16 -3.65
N PHE A 24 -14.10 -12.93 -4.14
CA PHE A 24 -15.14 -12.60 -5.12
C PHE A 24 -15.04 -13.45 -6.39
N ARG A 25 -13.81 -13.76 -6.82
CA ARG A 25 -13.57 -14.63 -7.98
C ARG A 25 -13.89 -16.10 -7.70
N ALA A 26 -13.65 -16.57 -6.47
CA ALA A 26 -13.97 -17.93 -6.05
C ALA A 26 -15.48 -18.14 -5.86
N ASP A 27 -16.20 -17.15 -5.33
CA ASP A 27 -17.65 -17.17 -5.14
C ASP A 27 -18.45 -16.96 -6.44
N GLY A 28 -17.77 -16.80 -7.58
CA GLY A 28 -18.42 -16.51 -8.87
C GLY A 28 -19.12 -15.15 -8.91
N THR A 29 -18.87 -14.29 -7.92
CA THR A 29 -19.46 -12.96 -7.79
C THR A 29 -18.67 -11.99 -8.67
N ASN A 30 -18.86 -12.12 -9.98
CA ASN A 30 -18.25 -11.26 -11.00
C ASN A 30 -19.06 -9.97 -11.22
N THR A 31 -19.61 -9.38 -10.16
CA THR A 31 -20.19 -8.04 -10.28
C THR A 31 -19.06 -7.06 -10.58
N GLY A 32 -19.17 -6.34 -11.70
CA GLY A 32 -18.14 -5.40 -12.14
C GLY A 32 -17.73 -4.41 -11.04
N THR A 33 -18.65 -4.05 -10.15
CA THR A 33 -18.41 -3.21 -8.97
C THR A 33 -17.45 -3.82 -7.95
N GLY A 34 -17.56 -5.11 -7.63
CA GLY A 34 -16.71 -5.79 -6.63
C GLY A 34 -15.27 -5.97 -7.11
N ILE A 35 -15.10 -6.32 -8.39
CA ILE A 35 -13.79 -6.42 -9.02
C ILE A 35 -13.14 -5.04 -9.13
N ASN A 36 -13.88 -4.02 -9.61
CA ASN A 36 -13.35 -2.66 -9.73
C ASN A 36 -12.93 -2.08 -8.38
N LEU A 37 -13.72 -2.31 -7.32
CA LEU A 37 -13.42 -1.80 -5.98
C LEU A 37 -12.14 -2.41 -5.39
N THR A 38 -11.96 -3.73 -5.55
CA THR A 38 -10.76 -4.42 -5.04
C THR A 38 -9.50 -4.07 -5.83
N VAL A 39 -9.62 -3.83 -7.14
CA VAL A 39 -8.53 -3.32 -7.98
C VAL A 39 -8.12 -1.91 -7.56
N ILE A 40 -9.08 -1.01 -7.32
CA ILE A 40 -8.79 0.34 -6.81
C ILE A 40 -8.09 0.26 -5.45
N GLY A 41 -8.55 -0.64 -4.57
CA GLY A 41 -7.93 -0.89 -3.26
C GLY A 41 -6.48 -1.36 -3.39
N MET A 42 -6.18 -2.28 -4.31
CA MET A 42 -4.81 -2.73 -4.60
C MET A 42 -3.93 -1.59 -5.10
N ILE A 43 -4.40 -0.78 -6.06
CA ILE A 43 -3.64 0.34 -6.64
C ILE A 43 -3.34 1.39 -5.57
N MET A 44 -4.35 1.83 -4.82
CA MET A 44 -4.16 2.83 -3.75
C MET A 44 -3.26 2.32 -2.64
N GLY A 45 -3.44 1.07 -2.20
CA GLY A 45 -2.57 0.44 -1.20
C GLY A 45 -1.12 0.36 -1.68
N ALA A 46 -0.88 0.01 -2.95
CA ALA A 46 0.45 -0.06 -3.53
C ALA A 46 1.11 1.33 -3.61
N ILE A 47 0.37 2.35 -4.05
CA ILE A 47 0.86 3.73 -4.12
C ILE A 47 1.27 4.23 -2.72
N LEU A 48 0.41 4.02 -1.71
CA LEU A 48 0.71 4.42 -0.33
C LEU A 48 1.95 3.70 0.21
N THR A 49 2.02 2.37 0.03
CA THR A 49 3.16 1.56 0.48
C THR A 49 4.46 2.03 -0.16
N CYS A 50 4.46 2.19 -1.49
CA CYS A 50 5.62 2.68 -2.24
C CYS A 50 6.01 4.09 -1.80
N THR A 51 5.06 5.00 -1.64
CA THR A 51 5.30 6.37 -1.22
C THR A 51 5.96 6.41 0.16
N PHE A 52 5.41 5.70 1.16
CA PHE A 52 6.00 5.64 2.49
C PHE A 52 7.35 4.92 2.51
N PHE A 53 7.52 3.89 1.70
CA PHE A 53 8.81 3.21 1.52
C PHE A 53 9.88 4.15 0.96
N TYR A 54 9.55 4.92 -0.08
CA TYR A 54 10.46 5.92 -0.66
C TYR A 54 10.81 7.03 0.35
N ILE A 55 9.81 7.57 1.05
CA ILE A 55 10.02 8.56 2.11
C ILE A 55 10.93 7.99 3.22
N ARG A 56 10.71 6.74 3.64
CA ARG A 56 11.55 6.09 4.65
C ARG A 56 12.98 5.88 4.16
N LYS A 57 13.18 5.43 2.92
CA LYS A 57 14.49 5.06 2.38
C LYS A 57 15.34 6.27 1.98
N PHE A 58 14.71 7.30 1.43
CA PHE A 58 15.41 8.47 0.89
C PHE A 58 15.21 9.75 1.71
N GLY A 59 14.04 9.95 2.33
CA GLY A 59 13.79 11.09 3.22
C GLY A 59 14.69 11.10 4.46
N ASN A 60 15.08 9.93 4.97
CA ASN A 60 16.01 9.83 6.11
C ASN A 60 17.46 10.20 5.76
N LYS A 61 17.85 10.18 4.48
CA LYS A 61 19.21 10.56 4.05
C LYS A 61 19.40 12.08 3.96
N GLY A 62 18.33 12.83 3.65
CA GLY A 62 18.37 14.29 3.57
C GLY A 62 18.51 14.98 4.93
N VAL A 63 18.00 14.38 6.00
CA VAL A 63 18.11 14.92 7.37
C VAL A 63 19.50 14.66 7.97
N HIS A 64 20.11 13.51 7.65
CA HIS A 64 21.43 13.18 8.18
C HIS A 64 22.55 14.01 7.55
N ASN A 65 22.44 14.37 6.25
CA ASN A 65 23.41 15.22 5.57
C ASN A 65 23.36 16.71 6.00
N LYS A 66 22.30 17.15 6.68
CA LYS A 66 22.19 18.53 7.18
C LYS A 66 22.76 18.73 8.59
N SER A 67 23.08 17.64 9.30
CA SER A 67 23.62 17.70 10.66
C SER A 67 25.16 17.61 10.71
N THR A 68 25.80 17.31 9.59
CA THR A 68 27.26 17.13 9.47
C THR A 68 27.95 18.21 8.65
N ASN A 69 27.27 19.32 8.33
CA ASN A 69 27.87 20.49 7.68
C ASN A 69 27.74 21.72 8.57
#